data_AF-A0A8T3QZ82-F1
#
_entry.id   AF-A0A8T3QZ82-F1
#
_cell.length_a   1.000
_cell.length_b   1.000
_cell.length_c   1.000
_cell.angle_alpha   90.00
_cell.angle_beta   90.00
_cell.angle_gamma   90.00
#
_symmetry.space_group_name_H-M   'P 1'
#
loop_
_entity.id
_entity.type
_entity.pdbx_description
1 polymer ?
#
loop_
_entity_poly.entity_id
_entity_poly.type
_entity_poly.pdbx_seq_one_letter_code
_entity_poly.pdbx_strand_id
1 'polypeptide(L)'
;MSTRREPPRRSWAEVRWRQFRRAPRPVVRAVAASLSIAIVLAVAYLAYDLVLRQGGQLPGGDLRTLALAMYVVFVLALGSLITYLVVPQPTGSGTVVRRSGWSAALGLFAAVPIAYLVMVVALQIVRPFLD
;
A
#
# COMPACT_ATOMS: atom_id res chain seq x y z
N MET A 1 -33.95 -5.35 -40.50
CA MET A 1 -32.67 -4.63 -40.66
C MET A 1 -32.42 -3.84 -39.37
N SER A 2 -31.70 -4.40 -38.39
CA SER A 2 -31.48 -3.73 -37.09
C SER A 2 -30.22 -2.87 -37.16
N THR A 3 -30.41 -1.55 -37.07
CA THR A 3 -29.32 -0.58 -36.98
C THR A 3 -28.65 -0.70 -35.62
N ARG A 4 -27.54 -1.44 -35.51
CA ARG A 4 -26.67 -1.39 -34.32
C ARG A 4 -26.06 0.02 -34.26
N ARG A 5 -26.57 0.86 -33.37
CA ARG A 5 -25.93 2.15 -33.03
C ARG A 5 -24.55 1.83 -32.44
N GLU A 6 -23.49 2.31 -33.09
CA GLU A 6 -22.14 2.19 -32.52
C GLU A 6 -22.09 2.93 -31.17
N PRO A 7 -21.50 2.31 -30.13
CA PRO A 7 -21.36 2.98 -28.84
C PRO A 7 -20.47 4.23 -29.01
N PRO A 8 -20.83 5.36 -28.37
CA PRO A 8 -20.07 6.60 -28.53
C PRO A 8 -18.60 6.40 -28.18
N ARG A 9 -17.69 6.84 -29.05
CA ARG A 9 -16.23 6.85 -28.83
C ARG A 9 -15.91 7.72 -27.62
N ARG A 10 -15.80 7.10 -26.44
CA ARG A 10 -15.41 7.77 -25.19
C ARG A 10 -13.90 7.96 -25.15
N SER A 11 -13.45 9.09 -24.59
CA SER A 11 -12.03 9.35 -24.41
C SER A 11 -11.44 8.35 -23.42
N TRP A 12 -10.20 7.91 -23.69
CA TRP A 12 -9.49 6.94 -22.86
C TRP A 12 -9.38 7.37 -21.38
N ALA A 13 -9.18 8.67 -21.15
CA ALA A 13 -9.10 9.25 -19.80
C ALA A 13 -10.42 9.09 -19.03
N GLU A 14 -11.56 9.28 -19.70
CA GLU A 14 -12.88 9.15 -19.07
C GLU A 14 -13.21 7.69 -18.73
N VAL A 15 -12.77 6.75 -19.57
CA VAL A 15 -12.90 5.30 -19.30
C VAL A 15 -12.07 4.91 -18.08
N ARG A 16 -10.80 5.33 -18.01
CA ARG A 16 -9.93 5.07 -16.86
C ARG A 16 -10.48 5.69 -15.57
N TRP A 17 -10.94 6.93 -15.63
CA TRP A 17 -11.49 7.63 -14.47
C TRP A 17 -12.72 6.92 -13.91
N ARG A 18 -13.62 6.44 -14.78
CA ARG A 18 -14.78 5.66 -14.35
C ARG A 18 -14.36 4.29 -13.79
N GLN A 19 -13.38 3.63 -14.39
CA GLN A 19 -12.85 2.35 -13.87
C GLN A 19 -12.23 2.52 -12.48
N PHE A 20 -11.48 3.60 -12.25
CA PHE A 20 -10.92 3.93 -10.95
C PHE A 20 -12.03 4.19 -9.91
N ARG A 21 -13.04 5.02 -10.25
CA ARG A 21 -14.17 5.30 -9.35
C ARG A 21 -15.07 4.10 -9.08
N ARG A 22 -15.15 3.14 -10.02
CA ARG A 22 -15.95 1.91 -9.89
C ARG A 22 -15.10 0.68 -9.54
N ALA A 23 -13.85 0.88 -9.13
CA ALA A 23 -12.98 -0.22 -8.74
C ALA A 23 -13.62 -1.01 -7.59
N PRO A 24 -13.41 -2.34 -7.53
CA PRO A 24 -13.90 -3.15 -6.43
C PRO A 24 -13.47 -2.55 -5.09
N ARG A 25 -14.45 -2.11 -4.30
CA ARG A 25 -14.26 -1.55 -2.96
C ARG A 25 -13.26 -2.31 -2.07
N PRO A 26 -13.20 -3.66 -2.07
CA PRO A 26 -12.22 -4.38 -1.26
C PRO A 26 -10.76 -4.08 -1.63
N VAL A 27 -10.45 -3.91 -2.92
CA VAL A 27 -9.07 -3.62 -3.36
C VAL A 27 -8.65 -2.23 -2.87
N VAL A 28 -9.52 -1.24 -3.03
CA VAL A 28 -9.26 0.14 -2.58
C VAL A 28 -9.04 0.19 -1.07
N ARG A 29 -9.85 -0.56 -0.31
CA ARG A 29 -9.70 -0.66 1.15
C ARG A 29 -8.37 -1.30 1.57
N ALA A 30 -7.97 -2.38 0.90
CA ALA A 30 -6.70 -3.04 1.17
C ALA A 30 -5.51 -2.10 0.89
N VAL A 31 -5.51 -1.41 -0.24
CA VAL A 31 -4.46 -0.44 -0.60
C VAL A 31 -4.42 0.73 0.38
N ALA A 32 -5.58 1.30 0.72
CA ALA A 32 -5.66 2.41 1.68
C ALA A 32 -5.17 2.00 3.07
N ALA A 33 -5.47 0.78 3.52
CA ALA A 33 -4.99 0.25 4.78
C ALA A 33 -3.46 0.06 4.78
N SER A 34 -2.89 -0.56 3.73
CA SER A 34 -1.44 -0.70 3.56
C SER A 34 -0.73 0.65 3.53
N LEU A 35 -1.28 1.63 2.82
CA LEU A 35 -0.75 2.99 2.77
C LEU A 35 -0.78 3.65 4.15
N SER A 36 -1.89 3.51 4.89
CA SER A 36 -2.03 4.08 6.23
C SER A 36 -0.99 3.50 7.19
N ILE A 37 -0.77 2.18 7.15
CA ILE A 37 0.25 1.50 7.96
C ILE A 37 1.65 2.01 7.61
N ALA A 38 1.97 2.11 6.32
CA ALA A 38 3.24 2.65 5.87
C ALA A 38 3.45 4.08 6.37
N ILE A 39 2.44 4.96 6.29
CA ILE A 39 2.55 6.33 6.80
C ILE A 39 2.82 6.35 8.30
N VAL A 40 2.06 5.58 9.09
CA VAL A 40 2.24 5.53 10.56
C VAL A 40 3.65 5.06 10.92
N LEU A 41 4.13 3.99 10.29
CA LEU A 41 5.46 3.47 10.55
C LEU A 41 6.56 4.42 10.07
N ALA A 42 6.35 5.15 8.98
CA ALA A 42 7.30 6.16 8.49
C ALA A 42 7.39 7.37 9.45
N VAL A 43 6.25 7.81 10.01
CA VAL A 43 6.24 8.85 11.05
C VAL A 43 6.99 8.38 12.29
N ALA A 44 6.76 7.13 12.73
CA ALA A 44 7.50 6.55 13.85
C ALA A 44 9.01 6.49 13.57
N TYR A 45 9.40 6.12 12.34
CA TYR A 45 10.80 6.14 11.91
C TYR A 45 11.39 7.55 11.95
N LEU A 46 10.69 8.56 11.44
CA LEU A 46 11.14 9.95 11.46
C LEU A 46 11.30 10.48 12.88
N ALA A 47 10.37 10.14 13.79
CA ALA A 47 10.49 10.51 15.19
C ALA A 47 11.73 9.88 15.84
N TYR A 48 11.98 8.58 15.60
CA TYR A 48 13.19 7.89 16.05
C TYR A 48 14.47 8.54 15.50
N ASP A 49 14.48 8.85 14.20
CA ASP A 49 15.61 9.50 13.54
C ASP A 49 15.90 10.91 14.13
N LEU A 50 14.85 11.69 14.37
CA LEU A 50 14.91 13.03 14.95
C LEU A 50 15.49 13.01 16.37
N VAL A 51 15.03 12.09 17.23
CA VAL A 51 15.55 11.95 18.61
C VAL A 51 17.05 11.68 18.60
N LEU A 52 17.51 10.77 17.74
CA LEU A 52 18.93 10.46 17.60
C LEU A 52 19.75 11.65 17.05
N ARG A 53 19.18 12.44 16.12
CA ARG A 53 19.84 13.65 15.57
C ARG A 53 20.02 14.74 16.63
N GLN A 54 19.06 14.87 17.54
CA GLN A 54 19.10 15.82 18.65
C GLN A 54 20.05 15.39 19.79
N GLY A 55 20.77 14.28 19.62
CA GLY A 55 21.70 13.75 20.64
C GLY A 55 21.01 12.89 21.71
N GLY A 56 19.74 12.50 21.49
CA GLY A 56 19.04 11.56 22.37
C GLY A 56 19.72 10.19 22.36
N GLN A 57 20.01 9.66 23.53
CA GLN A 57 20.57 8.32 23.68
C GLN A 57 19.44 7.31 23.82
N LEU A 58 19.34 6.39 22.86
CA LEU A 58 18.36 5.31 22.87
C LEU A 58 19.05 3.99 23.26
N PRO A 59 18.35 3.10 23.99
CA PRO A 59 18.89 1.80 24.35
C PRO A 59 19.23 1.02 23.07
N GLY A 60 20.49 0.58 22.95
CA GLY A 60 21.00 -0.13 21.77
C GLY A 60 21.73 0.73 20.73
N GLY A 61 21.86 2.04 20.93
CA GLY A 61 22.64 2.92 20.05
C GLY A 61 21.91 3.31 18.76
N ASP A 62 22.66 3.51 17.67
CA ASP A 62 22.09 3.82 16.35
C ASP A 62 21.58 2.55 15.66
N LEU A 63 20.27 2.32 15.78
CA LEU A 63 19.55 1.20 15.16
C LEU A 63 18.73 1.65 13.95
N ARG A 64 19.05 2.78 13.31
CA ARG A 64 18.26 3.32 12.18
C ARG A 64 18.13 2.33 11.02
N THR A 65 19.20 1.61 10.70
CA THR A 65 19.17 0.59 9.64
C THR A 65 18.22 -0.56 10.00
N LEU A 66 18.24 -1.01 11.26
CA LEU A 66 17.33 -2.04 11.75
C LEU A 66 15.88 -1.54 11.76
N ALA A 67 15.65 -0.31 12.22
CA ALA A 67 14.32 0.31 12.22
C ALA A 67 13.75 0.41 10.80
N LEU A 68 14.58 0.77 9.82
CA LEU A 68 14.19 0.82 8.41
C LEU A 68 13.90 -0.57 7.85
N ALA A 69 14.71 -1.58 8.20
CA ALA A 69 14.43 -2.97 7.81
C ALA A 69 13.11 -3.47 8.42
N MET A 70 12.86 -3.20 9.70
CA MET A 70 11.61 -3.54 10.38
C MET A 70 10.41 -2.84 9.74
N TYR A 71 10.55 -1.55 9.39
CA TYR A 71 9.53 -0.82 8.63
C TYR A 71 9.14 -1.59 7.35
N VAL A 72 10.12 -1.99 6.54
CA VAL A 72 9.86 -2.72 5.29
C VAL A 72 9.16 -4.04 5.57
N VAL A 73 9.68 -4.83 6.51
CA VAL A 73 9.11 -6.14 6.89
C VAL A 73 7.66 -5.99 7.35
N PHE A 74 7.36 -5.02 8.22
CA PHE A 74 5.99 -4.79 8.72
C PHE A 74 5.04 -4.36 7.62
N VAL A 75 5.43 -3.41 6.75
CA VAL A 75 4.57 -2.95 5.65
C VAL A 75 4.26 -4.10 4.69
N LEU A 76 5.26 -4.93 4.36
CA LEU A 76 5.07 -6.09 3.50
C LEU A 76 4.18 -7.16 4.14
N ALA A 77 4.44 -7.50 5.40
CA ALA A 77 3.68 -8.51 6.13
C ALA A 77 2.22 -8.09 6.34
N LEU A 78 2.00 -6.86 6.82
CA LEU A 78 0.65 -6.35 7.07
C LEU A 78 -0.11 -6.08 5.77
N GLY A 79 0.55 -5.56 4.73
CA GLY A 79 -0.08 -5.36 3.43
C GLY A 79 -0.50 -6.67 2.77
N SER A 80 0.34 -7.70 2.87
CA SER A 80 0.02 -9.06 2.45
C SER A 80 -1.16 -9.63 3.23
N LEU A 81 -1.11 -9.56 4.57
CA LEU A 81 -2.15 -10.08 5.46
C LEU A 81 -3.51 -9.39 5.24
N ILE A 82 -3.53 -8.06 5.18
CA ILE A 82 -4.77 -7.31 4.99
C ILE A 82 -5.37 -7.62 3.62
N THR A 83 -4.55 -7.71 2.58
CA THR A 83 -5.06 -8.07 1.24
C THR A 83 -5.63 -9.48 1.22
N TYR A 84 -4.97 -10.44 1.87
CA TYR A 84 -5.48 -11.79 2.02
C TYR A 84 -6.85 -11.84 2.75
N LEU A 85 -7.05 -10.98 3.74
CA LEU A 85 -8.30 -10.93 4.52
C LEU A 85 -9.42 -10.12 3.86
N VAL A 86 -9.08 -9.03 3.16
CA VAL A 86 -10.05 -8.04 2.66
C VAL A 86 -10.44 -8.29 1.20
N VAL A 87 -9.53 -8.82 0.37
CA VAL A 87 -9.80 -9.03 -1.06
C VAL A 87 -10.55 -10.35 -1.25
N PRO A 88 -11.85 -10.31 -1.65
CA PRO A 88 -12.58 -11.51 -1.96
C PRO A 88 -11.99 -12.16 -3.21
N GLN A 89 -11.92 -13.48 -3.21
CA GLN A 89 -11.44 -14.22 -4.36
C GLN A 89 -12.50 -14.22 -5.44
N PRO A 90 -12.13 -14.24 -6.73
CA PRO A 90 -13.07 -14.55 -7.78
C PRO A 90 -13.57 -15.99 -7.55
N THR A 91 -14.78 -16.12 -6.99
CA THR A 91 -15.53 -17.36 -7.10
C THR A 91 -15.89 -17.51 -8.57
N GLY A 92 -15.33 -18.52 -9.23
CA GLY A 92 -15.89 -19.02 -10.49
C GLY A 92 -17.33 -19.51 -10.26
N SER A 93 -17.91 -20.22 -11.22
CA SER A 93 -19.27 -20.79 -11.13
C SER A 93 -19.50 -21.79 -9.98
N GLY A 94 -18.54 -21.96 -9.07
CA GLY A 94 -18.64 -22.82 -7.89
C GLY A 94 -19.20 -22.09 -6.66
N THR A 95 -19.99 -22.80 -5.88
CA THR A 95 -20.68 -22.33 -4.66
C THR A 95 -19.77 -22.22 -3.42
N VAL A 96 -18.47 -22.55 -3.53
CA VAL A 96 -17.53 -22.60 -2.39
C VAL A 96 -16.44 -21.53 -2.52
N VAL A 97 -16.40 -20.61 -1.56
CA VAL A 97 -15.33 -19.61 -1.42
C VAL A 97 -14.08 -20.27 -0.83
N ARG A 98 -13.08 -20.61 -1.66
CA ARG A 98 -11.73 -20.97 -1.16
C ARG A 98 -10.84 -19.73 -1.10
N ARG A 99 -10.11 -19.54 0.00
CA ARG A 99 -9.04 -18.55 0.10
C ARG A 99 -7.72 -19.16 -0.39
N SER A 100 -7.27 -18.80 -1.58
CA SER A 100 -5.95 -19.10 -2.14
C SER A 100 -4.87 -18.09 -1.71
N GLY A 101 -3.64 -18.59 -1.53
CA GLY A 101 -2.45 -17.78 -1.21
C GLY A 101 -2.11 -16.70 -2.26
N TRP A 102 -2.68 -16.78 -3.46
CA TRP A 102 -2.54 -15.76 -4.50
C TRP A 102 -3.00 -14.36 -4.05
N SER A 103 -4.02 -14.29 -3.21
CA SER A 103 -4.48 -13.02 -2.63
C SER A 103 -3.45 -12.37 -1.70
N ALA A 104 -2.69 -13.17 -0.95
CA ALA A 104 -1.58 -12.68 -0.13
C ALA A 104 -0.42 -12.17 -1.01
N ALA A 105 -0.07 -12.91 -2.07
CA ALA A 105 0.97 -12.51 -3.01
C ALA A 105 0.66 -11.15 -3.67
N LEU A 106 -0.60 -10.92 -4.08
CA LEU A 106 -1.02 -9.62 -4.60
C LEU A 106 -0.84 -8.48 -3.60
N GLY A 107 -1.13 -8.75 -2.31
CA GLY A 107 -0.91 -7.78 -1.24
C GLY A 107 0.56 -7.46 -1.03
N LEU A 108 1.42 -8.49 -1.09
CA LEU A 108 2.86 -8.33 -1.03
C LEU A 108 3.38 -7.45 -2.18
N PHE A 109 2.99 -7.76 -3.42
CA PHE A 109 3.42 -6.98 -4.58
C PHE A 109 2.91 -5.54 -4.55
N ALA A 110 1.71 -5.30 -4.01
CA ALA A 110 1.20 -3.94 -3.82
C ALA A 110 1.95 -3.18 -2.71
N ALA A 111 2.38 -3.88 -1.65
CA ALA A 111 3.04 -3.27 -0.50
C ALA A 111 4.48 -2.79 -0.82
N VAL A 112 5.20 -3.46 -1.72
CA VAL A 112 6.58 -3.08 -2.11
C VAL A 112 6.68 -1.63 -2.61
N PRO A 113 5.95 -1.20 -3.66
CA PRO A 113 6.04 0.17 -4.15
C PRO A 113 5.52 1.19 -3.13
N ILE A 114 4.51 0.82 -2.32
CA ILE A 114 4.00 1.69 -1.25
C ILE A 114 5.10 1.94 -0.22
N ALA A 115 5.75 0.88 0.28
CA ALA A 115 6.83 0.99 1.26
C ALA A 115 7.95 1.91 0.76
N TYR A 116 8.37 1.72 -0.50
CA TYR A 116 9.39 2.53 -1.15
C TYR A 116 8.97 4.00 -1.26
N LEU A 117 7.83 4.28 -1.88
CA LEU A 117 7.40 5.65 -2.15
C LEU A 117 7.17 6.44 -0.86
N VAL A 118 6.56 5.83 0.15
CA VAL A 118 6.35 6.48 1.45
C VAL A 118 7.70 6.78 2.11
N MET A 119 8.65 5.85 2.08
CA MET A 119 9.97 6.09 2.65
C MET A 119 10.75 7.16 1.87
N VAL A 120 10.65 7.18 0.53
CA VAL A 120 11.24 8.23 -0.30
C VAL A 120 10.67 9.59 0.08
N VAL A 121 9.34 9.72 0.19
CA VAL A 121 8.71 10.96 0.63
C VAL A 121 9.15 11.33 2.04
N ALA A 122 9.17 10.38 2.98
CA ALA A 122 9.59 10.62 4.35
C ALA A 122 11.03 11.14 4.42
N LEU A 123 11.98 10.50 3.74
CA LEU A 123 13.41 10.81 3.87
C LEU A 123 13.90 11.93 2.96
N GLN A 124 13.35 12.04 1.74
CA GLN A 124 13.82 13.01 0.75
C GLN A 124 12.99 14.29 0.76
N ILE A 125 11.73 14.22 1.17
CA ILE A 125 10.84 15.38 1.18
C ILE A 125 10.60 15.86 2.60
N VAL A 126 10.16 15.01 3.53
CA VAL A 126 9.74 15.46 4.87
C VAL A 126 10.94 15.73 5.78
N ARG A 127 11.87 14.79 5.86
CA ARG A 127 13.04 14.84 6.75
C ARG A 127 13.86 16.13 6.64
N PRO A 128 14.15 16.69 5.45
CA PRO A 128 14.87 17.96 5.32
C PRO A 128 14.17 19.17 5.95
N PHE A 129 12.86 19.12 6.18
CA PHE A 129 12.11 20.18 6.87
C PHE A 129 12.10 20.01 8.40
N LEU A 130 12.60 18.88 8.91
CA LEU A 130 12.68 18.56 10.34
C LEU A 130 14.10 18.75 10.91
N ASP A 131 15.04 19.17 10.07
CA ASP A 131 16.44 19.45 10.39
C ASP A 131 16.64 20.91 10.85
#